data_AF-A0A1C6GMN2-F1
#
_entry.id   AF-A0A1C6GMN2-F1
#
_cell.length_a   1.000
_cell.length_b   1.000
_cell.length_c   1.000
_cell.angle_alpha   90.00
_cell.angle_beta   90.00
_cell.angle_gamma   90.00
#
_symmetry.space_group_name_H-M   'P 1'
#
loop_
_entity.id
_entity.type
_entity.pdbx_description
1 polymer ?
#
loop_
_entity_poly.entity_id
_entity_poly.type
_entity_poly.pdbx_seq_one_letter_code
_entity_poly.pdbx_strand_id
1 'polypeptide(L)'
;MDTYNEIQQKIADCRWKLSDSASPIGDWKIAKCYEYALMGLPAPYDITELNAKRQAVRDEINDLEEKLKKFDIPVVRKSEEE
;
A
#
# COMPACT_ATOMS: atom_id res chain seq x y z
N MET A 1 10.25 2.94 -19.45
CA MET A 1 10.73 2.58 -18.10
C MET A 1 10.29 3.69 -17.20
N ASP A 2 9.48 3.42 -16.18
CA ASP A 2 9.04 4.47 -15.25
C ASP A 2 10.28 5.08 -14.55
N THR A 3 10.29 6.40 -14.36
CA THR A 3 11.38 7.09 -13.63
C THR A 3 11.26 6.86 -12.12
N TYR A 4 12.35 7.06 -11.37
CA TYR A 4 12.35 6.96 -9.90
C TYR A 4 11.21 7.80 -9.27
N ASN A 5 11.05 9.05 -9.73
CA ASN A 5 10.00 9.94 -9.24
C ASN A 5 8.58 9.45 -9.60
N GLU A 6 8.39 8.87 -10.78
CA GLU A 6 7.10 8.28 -11.17
C GLU A 6 6.74 7.09 -10.28
N ILE A 7 7.71 6.24 -9.94
CA ILE A 7 7.46 5.09 -9.05
C ILE A 7 7.15 5.57 -7.63
N GLN A 8 7.85 6.59 -7.13
CA GLN A 8 7.53 7.23 -5.85
C GLN A 8 6.13 7.83 -5.83
N GLN A 9 5.74 8.53 -6.91
CA GLN A 9 4.39 9.09 -7.02
C GLN A 9 3.32 8.00 -7.04
N LYS A 10 3.53 6.91 -7.79
CA LYS A 10 2.60 5.76 -7.81
C LYS A 10 2.43 5.13 -6.42
N ILE A 11 3.53 4.99 -5.65
CA ILE A 11 3.45 4.50 -4.27
C ILE A 11 2.65 5.47 -3.38
N ALA A 12 2.87 6.78 -3.52
CA ALA A 12 2.12 7.79 -2.78
C ALA A 12 0.63 7.72 -3.10
N ASP A 13 0.26 7.59 -4.38
CA ASP A 13 -1.12 7.45 -4.83
C ASP A 13 -1.77 6.17 -4.26
N CYS A 14 -1.05 5.05 -4.27
CA CYS A 14 -1.54 3.80 -3.68
C CYS A 14 -1.73 3.89 -2.16
N ARG A 15 -0.81 4.56 -1.45
CA ARG A 15 -0.97 4.83 -0.01
C ARG A 15 -2.16 5.73 0.25
N TRP A 16 -2.39 6.75 -0.58
CA TRP A 16 -3.55 7.62 -0.49
C TRP A 16 -4.87 6.85 -0.73
N LYS A 17 -4.92 5.94 -1.70
CA LYS A 17 -6.08 5.04 -1.88
C LYS A 17 -6.41 4.21 -0.64
N LEU A 18 -5.44 3.90 0.21
CA LEU A 18 -5.67 3.13 1.45
C LEU A 18 -6.11 4.03 2.62
N SER A 19 -5.53 5.23 2.75
CA SER A 19 -5.77 6.12 3.90
C SER A 19 -6.89 7.13 3.70
N ASP A 20 -7.23 7.47 2.45
CA ASP A 20 -8.19 8.54 2.15
C ASP A 20 -9.62 8.19 2.60
N SER A 21 -10.30 9.16 3.21
CA SER A 21 -11.66 8.99 3.72
C SER A 21 -12.71 8.86 2.61
N ALA A 22 -12.48 9.42 1.42
CA ALA A 22 -13.36 9.25 0.27
C ALA A 22 -13.06 7.96 -0.50
N SER A 23 -11.98 7.25 -0.17
CA SER A 23 -11.62 6.00 -0.83
C SER A 23 -12.68 4.90 -0.62
N PRO A 24 -13.04 4.15 -1.67
CA PRO A 24 -13.94 3.01 -1.56
C PRO A 24 -13.36 1.87 -0.70
N ILE A 25 -12.05 1.86 -0.46
CA ILE A 25 -11.33 0.82 0.31
C ILE A 25 -10.57 1.39 1.51
N GLY A 26 -10.94 2.60 1.95
CA GLY A 26 -10.26 3.32 3.03
C GLY A 26 -10.28 2.58 4.37
N ASP A 27 -9.25 2.84 5.19
CA ASP A 27 -9.06 2.22 6.51
C ASP A 27 -10.30 2.34 7.43
N TRP A 28 -11.03 3.45 7.33
CA TRP A 28 -12.22 3.71 8.13
C TRP A 28 -13.35 2.69 7.90
N LYS A 29 -13.48 2.12 6.70
CA LYS A 29 -14.51 1.11 6.41
C LYS A 29 -14.26 -0.20 7.16
N ILE A 30 -12.99 -0.51 7.35
CA ILE A 30 -12.55 -1.70 8.08
C ILE A 30 -12.78 -1.49 9.58
N ALA A 31 -12.42 -0.31 10.10
CA ALA A 31 -12.77 0.08 11.46
C ALA A 31 -14.28 0.00 11.69
N LYS A 32 -15.10 0.48 10.73
CA LYS A 32 -16.57 0.40 10.81
C LYS A 32 -17.10 -1.04 10.88
N CYS A 33 -16.52 -1.96 10.11
CA CYS A 33 -16.89 -3.37 10.18
C CYS A 33 -16.58 -3.96 11.57
N TYR A 34 -15.42 -3.63 12.14
CA TYR A 34 -15.05 -4.08 13.49
C TYR A 34 -15.94 -3.47 14.57
N GLU A 35 -16.28 -2.18 14.48
CA GLU A 35 -17.23 -1.54 15.41
C GLU A 35 -18.57 -2.28 15.43
N TYR A 36 -19.13 -2.61 14.26
CA TYR A 36 -20.41 -3.30 14.15
C TYR A 36 -20.30 -4.72 14.70
N ALA A 37 -19.22 -5.44 14.39
CA ALA A 37 -18.98 -6.77 14.92
C ALA A 37 -18.92 -6.77 16.46
N LEU A 38 -18.26 -5.77 17.07
CA LEU A 38 -18.20 -5.62 18.53
C LEU A 38 -19.57 -5.31 19.15
N MET A 39 -20.46 -4.65 18.41
CA MET A 39 -21.84 -4.39 18.82
C MET A 39 -22.80 -5.56 18.55
N GLY A 40 -22.33 -6.65 17.95
CA GLY A 40 -23.19 -7.77 17.50
C GLY A 40 -24.10 -7.40 16.34
N LEU A 41 -23.78 -6.33 15.61
CA LEU A 41 -24.50 -5.87 14.43
C LEU A 41 -23.92 -6.48 13.14
N PRO A 42 -24.75 -6.64 12.09
CA PRO A 42 -24.25 -7.10 10.79
C PRO A 42 -23.27 -6.08 10.20
N ALA A 43 -22.17 -6.56 9.63
CA ALA A 43 -21.16 -5.68 9.04
C ALA A 43 -21.79 -4.83 7.89
N PRO A 44 -21.52 -3.51 7.86
CA PRO A 44 -22.09 -2.62 6.85
C PRO A 44 -21.44 -2.79 5.45
N TYR A 45 -20.30 -3.47 5.38
CA TYR A 45 -19.57 -3.74 4.15
C TYR A 45 -19.06 -5.18 4.15
N ASP A 46 -18.78 -5.73 2.96
CA ASP A 46 -18.10 -7.02 2.83
C ASP A 46 -16.62 -6.88 3.20
N ILE A 47 -16.28 -7.38 4.39
CA ILE A 47 -14.92 -7.33 4.92
C ILE A 47 -13.95 -8.19 4.09
N THR A 48 -14.43 -9.27 3.48
CA THR A 48 -13.62 -10.16 2.64
C THR A 48 -13.24 -9.46 1.36
N GLU A 49 -14.23 -8.85 0.69
CA GLU A 49 -14.00 -8.07 -0.53
C GLU A 49 -13.10 -6.85 -0.26
N LEU A 50 -13.36 -6.11 0.83
CA LEU A 50 -12.54 -4.97 1.22
C LEU A 50 -11.09 -5.38 1.50
N ASN A 51 -10.87 -6.47 2.24
CA ASN A 51 -9.53 -6.96 2.51
C ASN A 51 -8.81 -7.41 1.25
N ALA A 52 -9.50 -8.11 0.34
CA ALA A 52 -8.92 -8.55 -0.94
C ALA A 52 -8.48 -7.35 -1.79
N LYS A 53 -9.33 -6.33 -1.93
CA LYS A 53 -8.98 -5.10 -2.69
C LYS A 53 -7.83 -4.33 -2.04
N ARG A 54 -7.83 -4.21 -0.71
CA ARG A 54 -6.72 -3.55 0.02
C ARG A 54 -5.43 -4.32 -0.10
N GLN A 55 -5.48 -5.65 -0.10
CA GLN A 55 -4.32 -6.50 -0.29
C GLN A 55 -3.72 -6.30 -1.69
N ALA A 56 -4.53 -6.27 -2.73
CA ALA A 56 -4.05 -5.98 -4.09
C ALA A 56 -3.29 -4.64 -4.20
N VAL A 57 -3.76 -3.59 -3.50
CA VAL A 57 -3.04 -2.30 -3.46
C VAL A 57 -1.74 -2.39 -2.67
N ARG A 58 -1.69 -3.18 -1.59
CA ARG A 58 -0.45 -3.43 -0.84
C ARG A 58 0.56 -4.22 -1.65
N ASP A 59 0.10 -5.20 -2.42
CA ASP A 59 0.94 -5.99 -3.32
C ASP A 59 1.53 -5.08 -4.41
N GLU A 60 0.74 -4.16 -4.98
CA GLU A 60 1.23 -3.14 -5.92
C GLU A 60 2.29 -2.22 -5.29
N ILE A 61 2.10 -1.80 -4.03
CA ILE A 61 3.11 -1.01 -3.29
C ILE A 61 4.41 -1.82 -3.15
N ASN A 62 4.32 -3.10 -2.73
CA ASN A 62 5.48 -3.96 -2.56
C ASN A 62 6.26 -4.12 -3.87
N ASP A 63 5.57 -4.35 -4.99
CA ASP A 63 6.18 -4.46 -6.32
C ASP A 63 6.88 -3.15 -6.75
N LEU A 64 6.26 -2.00 -6.48
CA LEU A 64 6.83 -0.69 -6.78
C LEU A 64 8.05 -0.39 -5.90
N GLU A 65 7.99 -0.72 -4.60
CA GLU A 65 9.12 -0.59 -3.67
C GLU A 65 10.28 -1.52 -4.06
N GLU A 66 10.00 -2.72 -4.55
CA GLU A 66 11.03 -3.62 -5.08
C GLU A 66 11.70 -3.05 -6.34
N LYS A 67 10.93 -2.41 -7.22
CA LYS A 67 11.49 -1.68 -8.37
C LYS A 67 12.40 -0.54 -7.91
N LEU A 68 12.02 0.22 -6.89
CA LEU A 68 12.87 1.28 -6.32
C LEU A 68 14.18 0.75 -5.76
N LYS A 69 14.20 -0.41 -5.10
CA LYS A 69 15.43 -1.04 -4.62
C LYS A 69 16.44 -1.33 -5.75
N LYS A 70 15.96 -1.56 -6.98
CA LYS A 70 16.82 -1.73 -8.17
C LYS A 70 17.45 -0.42 -8.65
N PHE A 71 16.85 0.72 -8.32
CA PHE A 71 17.47 2.04 -8.55
C PHE A 71 18.45 2.40 -7.43
N ASP A 72 18.23 1.90 -6.21
CA ASP A 72 19.06 2.11 -5.03
C ASP A 72 20.24 1.11 -4.92
N ILE A 73 20.70 0.56 -6.05
CA ILE A 73 21.90 -0.28 -6.07
C ILE A 73 23.07 0.57 -5.57
N PRO A 74 23.80 0.11 -4.53
CA PRO A 74 24.94 0.85 -4.02
C PRO A 74 25.99 0.94 -5.13
N VAL A 75 26.39 2.17 -5.45
CA VAL A 75 27.69 2.41 -6.06
C VAL A 75 28.69 1.55 -5.30
N VAL A 76 29.39 0.67 -6.03
CA VAL A 76 30.47 -0.17 -5.53
C VAL A 76 31.27 0.68 -4.54
N ARG A 77 31.18 0.36 -3.23
CA ARG A 77 32.22 0.79 -2.31
C ARG A 77 33.45 0.06 -2.81
N LYS A 78 34.22 0.75 -3.65
CA LYS A 78 35.54 0.31 -4.06
C LYS A 78 36.25 0.02 -2.74
N SER A 79 36.57 -1.24 -2.52
CA SER A 79 37.63 -1.60 -1.61
C SER A 79 38.86 -0.84 -2.10
N GLU A 80 39.15 0.30 -1.51
CA GLU A 80 40.47 0.90 -1.64
C GLU A 80 41.35 0.10 -0.68
N GLU A 81 42.14 -0.75 -1.33
CA GLU A 81 43.33 -1.39 -0.81
C GLU A 81 44.25 -0.33 -0.19
N GLU A 82 44.61 -0.49 1.09
CA GLU A 82 45.90 -0.09 1.66
C GLU A 82 46.35 -1.15 2.67
#